data_AF-I1CEI9-F1
#
_entry.id   AF-I1CEI9-F1
#
_cell.length_a   1.000
_cell.length_b   1.000
_cell.length_c   1.000
_cell.angle_alpha   90.00
_cell.angle_beta   90.00
_cell.angle_gamma   90.00
#
_symmetry.space_group_name_H-M   'P 1'
#
loop_
_entity.id
_entity.type
_entity.pdbx_description
1 polymer ?
#
loop_
_entity_poly.entity_id
_entity_poly.type
_entity_poly.pdbx_seq_one_letter_code
_entity_poly.pdbx_strand_id
1 'polypeptide(L)'
;MTNKNNRDISTDYQDIQIRTLTKWMNVQLKEESVESIDNDLKDGTKLLRLLSVVANNPGLRPERGNMKIHAISNVSRALNFLKEEYKEDDNLPVIASEDIVSGDH
;
A
#
# COMPACT_ATOMS: atom_id res chain seq x y z
N MET A 1 0.69 -33.69 23.76
CA MET A 1 1.28 -33.25 22.47
C MET A 1 0.14 -32.71 21.62
N THR A 2 -0.09 -31.40 21.67
CA THR A 2 -1.17 -30.74 20.94
C THR A 2 -0.78 -30.56 19.46
N ASN A 3 -1.63 -31.08 18.59
CA ASN A 3 -1.45 -31.15 17.14
C ASN A 3 -1.38 -29.72 16.55
N LYS A 4 -0.22 -29.36 16.01
CA LYS A 4 0.13 -28.02 15.52
C LYS A 4 -0.23 -27.84 14.03
N ASN A 5 -1.40 -28.34 13.60
CA ASN A 5 -1.79 -28.37 12.18
C ASN A 5 -3.19 -27.77 11.94
N ASN A 6 -3.44 -26.59 12.51
CA ASN A 6 -4.55 -25.72 12.12
C ASN A 6 -4.00 -24.31 11.93
N ARG A 7 -3.10 -24.11 10.96
CA ARG A 7 -3.01 -22.76 10.38
C ARG A 7 -4.31 -22.58 9.61
N ASP A 8 -5.04 -21.55 9.97
CA ASP A 8 -6.34 -21.26 9.37
C ASP A 8 -6.14 -21.05 7.87
N ILE A 9 -6.95 -21.72 7.05
CA ILE A 9 -6.92 -21.61 5.59
C ILE A 9 -7.04 -20.13 5.18
N SER A 10 -7.75 -19.33 5.97
CA SER A 10 -7.84 -17.87 5.81
C SER A 10 -6.46 -17.18 5.83
N THR A 11 -5.59 -17.57 6.77
CA THR A 11 -4.23 -17.03 6.89
C THR A 11 -3.35 -17.43 5.71
N ASP A 12 -3.46 -18.67 5.23
CA ASP A 12 -2.69 -19.12 4.06
C ASP A 12 -3.09 -18.37 2.79
N TYR A 13 -4.39 -18.05 2.61
CA TYR A 13 -4.85 -17.24 1.50
C TYR A 13 -4.38 -15.78 1.58
N GLN A 14 -4.45 -15.16 2.77
CA GLN A 14 -3.92 -13.81 2.98
C GLN A 14 -2.43 -13.73 2.66
N ASP A 15 -1.65 -14.71 3.13
CA ASP A 15 -0.22 -14.84 2.83
C ASP A 15 0.06 -14.90 1.32
N ILE A 16 -0.74 -15.68 0.58
CA ILE A 16 -0.62 -15.79 -0.88
C ILE A 16 -0.95 -14.45 -1.55
N GLN A 17 -2.01 -13.77 -1.11
CA GLN A 17 -2.41 -12.47 -1.66
C GLN A 17 -1.31 -11.42 -1.44
N ILE A 18 -0.79 -11.32 -0.20
CA ILE A 18 0.30 -10.41 0.14
C ILE A 18 1.51 -10.70 -0.75
N ARG A 19 1.98 -11.94 -0.83
CA ARG A 19 3.15 -12.30 -1.67
C ARG A 19 2.92 -11.99 -3.14
N THR A 20 1.72 -12.23 -3.65
CA THR A 20 1.37 -11.96 -5.04
C THR A 20 1.40 -10.46 -5.32
N LEU A 21 0.80 -9.67 -4.43
CA LEU A 21 0.80 -8.22 -4.51
C LEU A 21 2.22 -7.64 -4.40
N THR A 22 3.02 -8.11 -3.45
CA THR A 22 4.42 -7.66 -3.28
C THR A 22 5.23 -7.90 -4.55
N LYS A 23 5.11 -9.09 -5.16
CA LYS A 23 5.79 -9.40 -6.43
C LYS A 23 5.34 -8.47 -7.54
N TRP A 24 4.03 -8.22 -7.66
CA TRP A 24 3.50 -7.33 -8.67
C TRP A 24 4.00 -5.89 -8.48
N MET A 25 4.01 -5.37 -7.25
CA MET A 25 4.55 -4.05 -6.93
C MET A 25 6.02 -3.91 -7.33
N ASN A 26 6.83 -4.94 -7.04
CA ASN A 26 8.25 -4.96 -7.40
C ASN A 26 8.47 -4.91 -8.92
N VAL A 27 7.58 -5.53 -9.72
CA VAL A 27 7.63 -5.41 -11.19
C VAL A 27 7.36 -3.97 -11.63
N GLN A 28 6.43 -3.27 -10.99
CA GLN A 28 6.10 -1.88 -11.35
C GLN A 28 7.19 -0.90 -10.92
N LEU A 29 7.72 -1.05 -9.71
CA LEU A 29 8.66 -0.11 -9.11
C LEU A 29 10.11 -0.28 -9.59
N LYS A 30 10.46 -1.43 -10.18
CA LYS A 30 11.77 -1.79 -10.76
C LYS A 30 12.97 -1.64 -9.81
N GLU A 31 13.35 -0.41 -9.48
CA GLU A 31 14.53 -0.06 -8.68
C GLU A 31 14.23 0.01 -7.17
N GLU A 32 12.96 0.16 -6.79
CA GLU A 32 12.55 0.23 -5.38
C GLU A 32 11.84 -1.06 -4.98
N SER A 33 12.56 -1.92 -4.26
CA SER A 33 11.99 -3.15 -3.72
C SER A 33 11.06 -2.87 -2.54
N VAL A 34 9.92 -3.54 -2.55
CA VAL A 34 9.01 -3.75 -1.43
C VAL A 34 9.29 -5.14 -0.89
N GLU A 35 9.70 -5.19 0.37
CA GLU A 35 9.95 -6.41 1.13
C GLU A 35 8.76 -6.76 2.02
N SER A 36 8.16 -5.76 2.65
CA SER A 36 6.99 -5.90 3.52
C SER A 36 6.03 -4.75 3.24
N ILE A 37 4.87 -5.09 2.66
CA ILE A 37 3.83 -4.11 2.30
C ILE A 37 3.43 -3.26 3.53
N ASP A 38 3.30 -3.90 4.68
CA ASP A 38 2.85 -3.25 5.93
C ASP A 38 3.84 -2.20 6.45
N ASN A 39 5.12 -2.30 6.08
CA ASN A 39 6.16 -1.38 6.53
C ASN A 39 6.59 -0.40 5.43
N ASP A 40 6.75 -0.90 4.22
CA ASP A 40 7.30 -0.17 3.08
C ASP A 40 6.33 0.85 2.47
N LEU A 41 5.03 0.76 2.77
CA LEU A 41 4.02 1.69 2.27
C LEU A 41 3.64 2.80 3.26
N LYS A 42 4.05 2.69 4.54
CA LYS A 42 3.58 3.57 5.62
C LYS A 42 3.93 5.03 5.43
N ASP A 43 5.06 5.31 4.77
CA ASP A 43 5.51 6.68 4.49
C ASP A 43 4.86 7.30 3.25
N GLY A 44 4.05 6.52 2.53
CA GLY A 44 3.36 6.93 1.30
C GLY A 44 4.27 7.12 0.08
N THR A 45 5.59 6.99 0.20
CA THR A 45 6.55 7.28 -0.88
C THR A 45 6.42 6.26 -2.00
N LYS A 46 6.53 4.98 -1.66
CA LYS A 46 6.39 3.87 -2.62
C LYS A 46 4.96 3.76 -3.14
N LEU A 47 3.97 4.11 -2.33
CA LEU A 47 2.56 4.16 -2.74
C LEU A 47 2.33 5.20 -3.85
N LEU A 48 2.79 6.45 -3.66
CA LEU A 48 2.67 7.49 -4.68
C LEU A 48 3.43 7.14 -5.96
N ARG A 49 4.64 6.57 -5.84
CA ARG A 49 5.43 6.12 -6.99
C ARG A 49 4.73 5.02 -7.78
N LEU A 50 4.17 4.02 -7.09
CA LEU A 50 3.40 2.96 -7.72
C LEU A 50 2.22 3.52 -8.50
N LEU A 51 1.43 4.40 -7.88
CA LEU A 51 0.30 5.05 -8.54
C LEU A 51 0.75 5.90 -9.75
N SER A 52 1.88 6.61 -9.64
CA SER A 52 2.44 7.38 -10.75
C SER A 52 2.73 6.50 -11.97
N VAL A 53 3.29 5.30 -11.74
CA VAL A 53 3.61 4.35 -12.81
C VAL A 53 2.33 3.72 -13.38
N VAL A 54 1.46 3.20 -12.53
CA VAL A 54 0.28 2.42 -12.94
C VAL A 54 -0.78 3.30 -13.61
N ALA A 55 -1.00 4.51 -13.09
CA ALA A 55 -1.93 5.47 -13.70
C ALA A 55 -1.27 6.33 -14.79
N ASN A 56 0.00 6.11 -15.11
CA ASN A 56 0.79 6.92 -16.03
C ASN A 56 0.70 8.44 -15.73
N ASN A 57 0.69 8.78 -14.45
CA ASN A 57 0.51 10.15 -13.96
C ASN A 57 1.79 10.66 -13.27
N PRO A 58 2.64 11.44 -13.98
CA PRO A 58 3.91 11.92 -13.42
C PRO A 58 3.75 13.03 -12.37
N GLY A 59 2.52 13.49 -12.10
CA GLY A 59 2.19 14.48 -11.06
C GLY A 59 2.11 13.89 -9.65
N LEU A 60 1.98 12.56 -9.52
CA LEU A 60 1.96 11.84 -8.25
C LEU A 60 3.38 11.64 -7.70
N ARG A 61 4.03 12.76 -7.37
CA ARG A 61 5.40 12.76 -6.82
C ARG A 61 5.37 12.82 -5.30
N PRO A 62 6.10 11.93 -4.61
CA PRO A 62 6.22 11.98 -3.16
C PRO A 62 6.97 13.24 -2.72
N GLU A 63 6.51 13.81 -1.62
CA GLU A 63 7.23 14.82 -0.86
C GLU A 63 8.48 14.19 -0.24
N ARG A 64 9.57 14.98 -0.18
CA ARG A 64 10.83 14.54 0.40
C ARG A 64 10.87 14.88 1.88
N GLY A 65 11.26 13.91 2.70
CA GLY A 65 11.46 14.09 4.13
C GLY A 65 11.12 12.81 4.89
N ASN A 66 11.48 12.75 6.18
CA ASN A 66 11.33 11.56 7.03
C ASN A 66 10.49 11.81 8.29
N MET A 67 9.96 13.02 8.48
CA MET A 67 9.03 13.34 9.56
C MET A 67 7.64 12.76 9.29
N LYS A 68 6.90 12.47 10.37
CA LYS A 68 5.51 11.95 10.31
C LYS A 68 4.58 12.79 9.44
N ILE A 69 4.77 14.12 9.43
CA ILE A 69 3.95 15.01 8.60
C ILE A 69 4.10 14.73 7.10
N HIS A 70 5.30 14.34 6.63
CA HIS A 70 5.53 14.00 5.23
C HIS A 70 4.89 12.66 4.88
N ALA A 71 4.96 11.69 5.80
CA ALA A 71 4.27 10.41 5.64
C ALA A 71 2.75 10.61 5.48
N ILE A 72 2.14 11.39 6.38
CA ILE A 72 0.70 11.73 6.30
C ILE A 72 0.39 12.46 5.00
N SER A 73 1.19 13.46 4.62
CA SER A 73 1.03 14.22 3.37
C SER A 73 1.06 13.30 2.15
N ASN A 74 2.05 12.41 2.06
CA ASN A 74 2.20 11.47 0.95
C ASN A 74 1.03 10.48 0.87
N VAL A 75 0.68 9.85 2.00
CA VAL A 75 -0.44 8.91 2.06
C VAL A 75 -1.77 9.59 1.73
N SER A 76 -2.03 10.77 2.29
CA SER A 76 -3.25 11.54 2.03
C SER A 76 -3.38 11.88 0.55
N ARG A 77 -2.30 12.32 -0.10
CA ARG A 77 -2.29 12.59 -1.55
C ARG A 77 -2.58 11.34 -2.38
N ALA A 78 -2.01 10.19 -2.01
CA ALA A 78 -2.28 8.93 -2.70
C ALA A 78 -3.74 8.51 -2.56
N LEU A 79 -4.31 8.59 -1.35
CA LEU A 79 -5.69 8.23 -1.08
C LEU A 79 -6.67 9.18 -1.77
N ASN A 80 -6.39 10.48 -1.80
CA ASN A 80 -7.23 11.46 -2.50
C ASN A 80 -7.23 11.19 -4.00
N PHE A 81 -6.07 10.85 -4.60
CA PHE A 81 -6.01 10.44 -6.00
C PHE A 81 -6.90 9.21 -6.26
N LEU A 82 -6.79 8.16 -5.45
CA LEU A 82 -7.61 6.96 -5.58
C LEU A 82 -9.11 7.26 -5.44
N LYS A 83 -9.48 8.10 -4.47
CA LYS A 83 -10.89 8.51 -4.27
C LYS A 83 -11.45 9.23 -5.50
N GLU A 84 -10.69 10.12 -6.11
CA GLU A 84 -11.16 10.87 -7.29
C GLU A 84 -11.24 9.99 -8.54
N GLU A 85 -10.23 9.13 -8.78
CA GLU A 85 -10.20 8.24 -9.94
C GLU A 85 -11.29 7.16 -9.88
N TYR A 86 -11.61 6.66 -8.68
CA TYR A 86 -12.56 5.57 -8.47
C TYR A 86 -13.84 6.02 -7.75
N LYS A 87 -14.20 7.31 -7.82
CA LYS A 87 -15.36 7.88 -7.11
C LYS A 87 -16.71 7.24 -7.47
N GLU A 88 -16.81 6.66 -8.66
CA GLU A 88 -18.02 5.98 -9.15
C GLU A 88 -18.02 4.47 -8.80
N ASP A 89 -16.98 3.97 -8.12
CA ASP A 89 -16.89 2.57 -7.68
C ASP A 89 -17.35 2.43 -6.23
N ASP A 90 -18.55 1.89 -6.05
CA ASP A 90 -19.16 1.65 -4.74
C ASP A 90 -18.41 0.62 -3.87
N ASN A 91 -17.43 -0.10 -4.42
CA ASN A 91 -16.64 -1.08 -3.68
C ASN A 91 -15.36 -0.50 -3.07
N LEU A 92 -15.06 0.79 -3.27
CA LEU A 92 -13.86 1.41 -2.73
C LEU A 92 -13.98 1.56 -1.21
N PRO A 93 -13.13 0.90 -0.41
CA PRO A 93 -13.19 1.01 1.05
C PRO A 93 -12.83 2.43 1.51
N VAL A 94 -13.53 2.92 2.54
CA VAL A 94 -13.19 4.18 3.20
C VAL A 94 -11.97 3.96 4.08
N ILE A 95 -10.80 4.40 3.60
CA ILE A 95 -9.52 4.29 4.31
C ILE A 95 -9.06 5.68 4.76
N ALA A 96 -8.64 5.81 6.02
CA ALA A 96 -8.00 7.01 6.54
C ALA A 96 -6.48 6.94 6.33
N SER A 97 -5.83 8.10 6.18
CA SER A 97 -4.37 8.16 6.04
C SER A 97 -3.64 7.58 7.25
N GLU A 98 -4.24 7.75 8.43
CA GLU A 98 -3.74 7.28 9.70
C GLU A 98 -3.62 5.76 9.75
N ASP A 99 -4.56 5.03 9.13
CA ASP A 99 -4.60 3.56 9.12
C ASP A 99 -3.36 2.98 8.39
N ILE A 100 -2.94 3.65 7.31
CA ILE A 100 -1.75 3.24 6.54
C ILE A 100 -0.47 3.68 7.24
N VAL A 101 -0.44 4.89 7.81
CA VAL A 101 0.74 5.41 8.52
C VAL A 101 1.01 4.64 9.82
N SER A 102 -0.04 4.20 10.53
CA SER A 102 0.10 3.34 11.71
C SER A 102 0.51 1.91 11.33
N GLY A 103 0.13 1.46 10.14
CA GLY A 103 0.35 0.09 9.67
C GLY A 103 -0.47 -0.92 10.46
N ASP A 104 -1.67 -0.51 10.88
CA ASP A 104 -2.57 -1.38 11.65
C ASP A 104 -3.15 -2.48 10.75
N HIS A 105 -3.30 -3.68 11.34
CA HIS A 105 -3.78 -4.92 10.73
C HIS A 105 -5.07 -5.37 11.43
#